data_AF-T0ZBK0-F1
#
_entry.id   AF-T0ZBK0-F1
#
_cell.length_a   1.000
_cell.length_b   1.000
_cell.length_c   1.000
_cell.angle_alpha   90.00
_cell.angle_beta   90.00
_cell.angle_gamma   90.00
#
_symmetry.space_group_name_H-M   'P 1'
#
loop_
_entity.id
_entity.type
_entity.pdbx_description
1 polymer ?
#
loop_
_entity_poly.entity_id
_entity_poly.type
_entity_poly.pdbx_seq_one_letter_code
_entity_poly.pdbx_strand_id
1 'polypeptide(L)'
;MRGADVTQESLFSTVQLHTFVPADHPLREVRELFNEALKHLDGVFNLAYAPYGKESIAPEQLLRALMLQVFYSIRSERALREQVQYNLLFRWFIGLSIDDAVWDHSTFSKNRDRLLDMR
;
A
#
# COMPACT_ATOMS: atom_id res chain seq x y z
N MET A 1 13.45 5.89 -39.35
CA MET A 1 12.95 7.27 -39.20
C MET A 1 12.77 7.54 -37.72
N ARG A 2 13.28 8.67 -37.19
CA ARG A 2 13.07 9.06 -35.79
C ARG A 2 11.70 9.72 -35.67
N GLY A 3 10.82 9.20 -34.80
CA GLY A 3 9.53 9.83 -34.51
C GLY A 3 9.71 11.20 -33.86
N ALA A 4 8.72 12.07 -34.01
CA ALA A 4 8.72 13.36 -33.33
C ALA A 4 8.54 13.17 -31.81
N ASP A 5 9.34 13.88 -31.03
CA ASP A 5 9.27 13.91 -29.57
C ASP A 5 8.18 14.90 -29.14
N VAL A 6 6.92 14.45 -29.21
CA VAL A 6 5.74 15.27 -28.89
C VAL A 6 5.18 14.81 -27.55
N THR A 7 5.31 15.65 -26.53
CA THR A 7 4.67 15.46 -25.22
C THR A 7 3.29 16.10 -25.22
N GLN A 8 2.27 15.37 -25.65
CA GLN A 8 0.87 15.75 -25.46
C GLN A 8 0.24 14.80 -24.44
N GLU A 9 -0.04 15.31 -23.25
CA GLU A 9 -0.70 14.54 -22.20
C GLU A 9 -2.19 14.37 -22.53
N SER A 10 -2.71 13.16 -22.34
CA SER A 10 -4.16 12.92 -22.44
C SER A 10 -4.88 13.63 -21.30
N LEU A 11 -5.96 14.36 -21.59
CA LEU A 11 -6.74 15.07 -20.58
C LEU A 11 -7.40 14.14 -19.56
N PHE A 12 -7.73 12.91 -19.99
CA PHE A 12 -8.30 11.87 -19.13
C PHE A 12 -7.66 10.53 -19.48
N SER A 13 -7.35 9.73 -18.46
CA SER A 13 -6.94 8.34 -18.63
C SER A 13 -7.56 7.49 -17.52
N THR A 14 -8.06 6.31 -17.87
CA THR A 14 -8.53 5.33 -16.91
C THR A 14 -7.55 4.18 -16.92
N VAL A 15 -6.79 4.05 -15.83
CA VAL A 15 -5.80 3.00 -15.66
C VAL A 15 -6.07 2.23 -14.39
N GLN A 16 -5.77 0.93 -14.39
CA GLN A 16 -5.93 0.08 -13.23
C GLN A 16 -4.54 -0.24 -12.67
N LEU A 17 -4.33 -0.06 -11.37
CA LEU A 17 -3.00 -0.26 -10.75
C LEU A 17 -2.35 -1.61 -11.08
N HIS A 18 -3.15 -2.68 -11.17
CA HIS A 18 -2.63 -4.01 -11.45
C HIS A 18 -2.03 -4.15 -12.87
N THR A 19 -2.39 -3.29 -13.82
CA THR A 19 -1.84 -3.35 -15.19
C THR A 19 -0.39 -2.88 -15.24
N PHE A 20 0.07 -2.13 -14.25
CA PHE A 20 1.46 -1.70 -14.12
C PHE A 20 2.37 -2.77 -13.51
N VAL A 21 1.79 -3.88 -13.01
CA VAL A 21 2.53 -4.96 -12.37
C VAL A 21 2.62 -6.13 -13.34
N PRO A 22 3.83 -6.56 -13.75
CA PRO A 22 3.99 -7.73 -14.62
C PRO A 22 3.28 -8.97 -14.07
N ALA A 23 2.78 -9.83 -14.96
CA ALA A 23 2.03 -11.02 -14.56
C ALA A 23 2.88 -12.05 -13.80
N ASP A 24 4.19 -12.07 -14.06
CA ASP A 24 5.22 -12.91 -13.46
C ASP A 24 5.90 -12.26 -12.24
N HIS A 25 5.43 -11.08 -11.80
CA HIS A 25 6.04 -10.39 -10.68
C HIS A 25 5.78 -11.15 -9.35
N PRO A 26 6.83 -11.45 -8.55
CA PRO A 26 6.70 -12.32 -7.36
C PRO A 26 5.75 -11.78 -6.29
N LEU A 27 5.60 -10.46 -6.19
CA LEU A 27 4.63 -9.87 -5.26
C LEU A 27 3.16 -10.21 -5.56
N ARG A 28 2.81 -10.76 -6.73
CA ARG A 28 1.45 -11.25 -7.02
C ARG A 28 1.08 -12.41 -6.11
N GLU A 29 1.89 -13.47 -6.12
CA GLU A 29 1.68 -14.62 -5.26
C GLU A 29 1.74 -14.23 -3.77
N VAL A 30 2.72 -13.40 -3.41
CA VAL A 30 2.85 -12.91 -2.03
C VAL A 30 1.61 -12.12 -1.59
N ARG A 31 1.07 -11.25 -2.46
CA ARG A 31 -0.12 -10.45 -2.15
C ARG A 31 -1.34 -11.33 -1.93
N GLU A 32 -1.53 -12.38 -2.73
CA GLU A 32 -2.64 -13.32 -2.55
C GLU A 32 -2.54 -14.06 -1.22
N LEU A 33 -1.37 -14.64 -0.92
CA LEU A 33 -1.11 -15.31 0.35
C LEU A 33 -1.36 -14.38 1.55
N PHE A 34 -0.88 -13.13 1.44
CA PHE A 34 -1.06 -12.16 2.51
C PHE A 34 -2.52 -11.74 2.67
N ASN A 35 -3.26 -11.57 1.58
CA ASN A 35 -4.67 -11.23 1.65
C ASN A 35 -5.50 -12.35 2.30
N GLU A 36 -5.21 -13.62 2.00
CA GLU A 36 -5.86 -14.73 2.70
C GLU A 36 -5.50 -14.74 4.19
N ALA A 37 -4.23 -14.54 4.54
CA ALA A 37 -3.82 -14.44 5.93
C ALA A 37 -4.52 -13.29 6.68
N LEU A 38 -4.67 -12.13 6.03
CA LEU A 38 -5.35 -10.97 6.60
C LEU A 38 -6.83 -11.23 6.86
N LYS A 39 -7.54 -11.94 5.98
CA LYS A 39 -8.95 -12.33 6.21
C LYS A 39 -9.13 -13.16 7.48
N HIS A 40 -8.17 -14.02 7.81
CA HIS A 40 -8.19 -14.78 9.05
C HIS A 40 -8.00 -13.91 10.30
N LEU A 41 -7.50 -12.69 10.14
CA LEU A 41 -7.31 -11.71 11.21
C LEU A 41 -8.47 -10.72 11.34
N ASP A 42 -9.46 -10.73 10.45
CA ASP A 42 -10.62 -9.82 10.46
C ASP A 42 -11.31 -9.80 11.84
N GLY A 43 -11.43 -10.96 12.50
CA GLY A 43 -12.00 -11.06 13.85
C GLY A 43 -11.22 -10.26 14.89
N VAL A 44 -9.89 -10.27 14.81
CA VAL A 44 -9.01 -9.50 15.71
C VAL A 44 -9.10 -8.01 15.40
N PHE A 45 -9.08 -7.65 14.11
CA PHE A 45 -9.21 -6.25 13.69
C PHE A 45 -10.54 -5.64 14.12
N ASN A 46 -11.64 -6.37 13.98
CA ASN A 46 -12.97 -5.91 14.40
C ASN A 46 -13.08 -5.66 15.91
N LEU A 47 -12.31 -6.37 16.74
CA LEU A 47 -12.27 -6.13 18.18
C LEU A 47 -11.43 -4.90 18.54
N ALA A 48 -10.36 -4.64 17.78
CA ALA A 48 -9.40 -3.60 18.11
C ALA A 48 -9.64 -2.24 17.41
N TYR A 49 -10.38 -2.27 16.30
CA TYR A 49 -10.78 -1.10 15.52
C TYR A 49 -12.28 -0.88 15.66
N ALA A 50 -12.65 0.26 16.27
CA ALA A 50 -14.05 0.62 16.40
C ALA A 50 -14.68 0.88 15.02
N PRO A 51 -15.95 0.50 14.81
CA PRO A 51 -16.65 0.79 13.55
C PRO A 51 -16.86 2.29 13.30
N TYR A 52 -16.66 3.13 14.33
CA TYR A 52 -16.83 4.58 14.28
C TYR A 52 -15.62 5.28 14.89
N GLY A 53 -15.16 6.35 14.25
CA GLY A 53 -14.02 7.15 14.69
C GLY A 53 -13.40 7.93 13.54
N LYS A 54 -12.31 8.65 13.82
CA LYS A 54 -11.49 9.25 12.75
C LYS A 54 -10.94 8.14 11.86
N GLU A 55 -11.04 8.30 10.55
CA GLU A 55 -10.43 7.39 9.58
C GLU A 55 -8.93 7.22 9.89
N SER A 56 -8.58 6.02 10.33
CA SER A 56 -7.21 5.56 10.53
C SER A 56 -6.77 4.71 9.34
N ILE A 57 -5.46 4.52 9.18
CA ILE A 57 -4.93 3.58 8.18
C ILE A 57 -5.49 2.20 8.50
N ALA A 58 -6.07 1.53 7.49
CA ALA A 58 -6.60 0.18 7.65
C ALA A 58 -5.47 -0.78 8.10
N PRO A 59 -5.70 -1.67 9.08
CA PRO A 59 -4.67 -2.59 9.57
C PRO A 59 -4.06 -3.46 8.46
N GLU A 60 -4.86 -3.82 7.46
CA GLU A 60 -4.42 -4.56 6.27
C GLU A 60 -3.44 -3.77 5.42
N GLN A 61 -3.72 -2.48 5.20
CA GLN A 61 -2.80 -1.59 4.47
C GLN A 61 -1.50 -1.40 5.24
N LEU A 62 -1.60 -1.24 6.56
CA LEU A 62 -0.46 -1.08 7.46
C LEU A 62 0.47 -2.31 7.39
N LEU A 63 -0.09 -3.50 7.53
CA LEU A 63 0.63 -4.77 7.49
C LEU A 63 1.26 -5.02 6.12
N ARG A 64 0.56 -4.72 5.02
CA ARG A 64 1.13 -4.81 3.66
C ARG A 64 2.30 -3.84 3.46
N ALA A 65 2.19 -2.63 4.00
CA ALA A 65 3.27 -1.64 3.92
C ALA A 65 4.50 -2.05 4.76
N LEU A 66 4.32 -2.67 5.92
CA LEU A 66 5.42 -3.25 6.72
C LEU A 66 6.13 -4.38 5.97
N MET A 67 5.39 -5.22 5.25
CA MET A 67 5.98 -6.27 4.40
C MET A 67 6.87 -5.68 3.30
N LEU A 68 6.46 -4.57 2.67
CA LEU A 68 7.32 -3.88 1.70
C LEU A 68 8.62 -3.37 2.33
N GLN A 69 8.59 -2.91 3.59
CA GLN A 69 9.83 -2.53 4.27
C GLN A 69 10.78 -3.71 4.43
N VAL A 70 10.26 -4.91 4.73
CA VAL A 70 11.05 -6.13 4.84
C VAL A 70 11.59 -6.55 3.48
N PHE A 71 10.72 -6.71 2.47
CA PHE A 71 11.11 -7.22 1.14
C PHE A 71 12.10 -6.31 0.41
N TYR A 72 11.94 -4.99 0.54
CA TYR A 72 12.80 -4.02 -0.14
C TYR A 72 13.82 -3.37 0.79
N SER A 73 13.97 -3.87 2.02
CA SER A 73 14.91 -3.33 3.01
C SER A 73 14.78 -1.82 3.22
N ILE A 74 13.55 -1.30 3.21
CA ILE A 74 13.27 0.13 3.34
C ILE A 74 13.54 0.56 4.78
N ARG A 75 14.56 1.40 4.95
CA ARG A 75 15.17 1.67 6.26
C ARG A 75 14.37 2.59 7.18
N SER A 76 13.33 3.26 6.69
CA SER A 76 12.51 4.15 7.51
C SER A 76 11.08 4.27 6.97
N GLU A 77 10.17 4.70 7.83
CA GLU A 77 8.78 4.96 7.45
C GLU A 77 8.64 6.23 6.59
N ARG A 78 9.59 7.17 6.71
CA ARG A 78 9.69 8.31 5.79
C ARG A 78 10.03 7.85 4.38
N ALA A 79 11.04 6.98 4.25
CA ALA A 79 11.40 6.38 2.97
C ALA A 79 10.27 5.49 2.42
N LEU A 80 9.56 4.76 3.28
CA LEU A 80 8.39 3.98 2.87
C LEU A 80 7.30 4.89 2.29
N ARG A 81 6.94 5.97 3.00
CA ARG A 81 5.96 6.96 2.53
C ARG A 81 6.37 7.51 1.16
N GLU A 82 7.63 7.90 1.02
CA GLU A 82 8.17 8.44 -0.23
C GLU A 82 8.04 7.43 -1.37
N GLN A 83 8.44 6.18 -1.14
CA GLN A 83 8.30 5.10 -2.12
C GLN A 83 6.83 4.88 -2.52
N VAL A 84 5.91 4.86 -1.57
CA VAL A 84 4.47 4.71 -1.85
C VAL A 84 3.90 5.93 -2.60
N GLN A 85 4.51 7.12 -2.48
CA GLN A 85 4.08 8.32 -3.19
C GLN A 85 4.24 8.18 -4.70
N TYR A 86 5.33 7.58 -5.18
CA TYR A 86 5.64 7.51 -6.61
C TYR A 86 5.61 6.09 -7.20
N ASN A 87 5.66 5.03 -6.38
CA ASN A 87 5.78 3.66 -6.88
C ASN A 87 4.42 2.98 -6.98
N LEU A 88 3.90 2.85 -8.22
CA LEU A 88 2.62 2.20 -8.48
C LEU A 88 2.56 0.73 -8.07
N LEU A 89 3.68 -0.01 -8.13
CA LEU A 89 3.76 -1.38 -7.62
C LEU A 89 3.51 -1.41 -6.10
N PHE A 90 4.05 -0.45 -5.36
CA PHE A 90 3.88 -0.40 -3.90
C PHE A 90 2.46 0.00 -3.53
N ARG A 91 1.88 0.99 -4.23
CA ARG A 91 0.47 1.37 -4.05
C ARG A 91 -0.46 0.18 -4.34
N TRP A 92 -0.21 -0.50 -5.46
CA TRP A 92 -0.92 -1.72 -5.81
C TRP A 92 -0.78 -2.78 -4.71
N PHE A 93 0.44 -3.06 -4.25
CA PHE A 93 0.70 -4.08 -3.23
C PHE A 93 0.10 -3.73 -1.87
N ILE A 94 -0.01 -2.45 -1.51
CA ILE A 94 -0.68 -2.05 -0.26
C ILE A 94 -2.21 -2.05 -0.41
N GLY A 95 -2.72 -1.86 -1.63
CA GLY A 95 -4.15 -1.62 -1.88
C GLY A 95 -4.54 -0.16 -1.64
N LEU A 96 -3.66 0.78 -2.03
CA LEU A 96 -3.90 2.21 -2.04
C LEU A 96 -4.23 2.63 -3.48
N SER A 97 -5.28 3.42 -3.72
CA SER A 97 -5.64 3.89 -5.06
C SER A 97 -4.54 4.81 -5.62
N ILE A 98 -4.57 5.12 -6.91
CA ILE A 98 -3.64 6.08 -7.53
C ILE A 98 -3.85 7.47 -6.91
N ASP A 99 -5.10 7.87 -6.72
CA ASP A 99 -5.48 9.23 -6.31
C ASP A 99 -5.47 9.45 -4.79
N ASP A 100 -5.40 8.38 -4.00
CA ASP A 100 -5.44 8.48 -2.54
C ASP A 100 -4.20 9.20 -1.99
N ALA A 101 -4.36 10.02 -0.95
CA ALA A 101 -3.21 10.59 -0.27
C ALA A 101 -2.42 9.50 0.48
N VAL A 102 -1.08 9.53 0.39
CA VAL A 102 -0.25 8.69 1.26
C VAL A 102 -0.26 9.28 2.67
N TRP A 103 -0.51 8.43 3.66
CA TRP A 103 -0.46 8.79 5.07
C TRP A 103 0.88 9.43 5.45
N ASP A 104 0.84 10.30 6.46
CA ASP A 104 2.07 10.80 7.06
C ASP A 104 2.82 9.70 7.82
N HIS A 105 4.14 9.76 7.81
CA HIS A 105 5.02 8.83 8.52
C HIS A 105 4.70 8.75 10.02
N SER A 106 4.40 9.87 10.68
CA SER A 106 4.09 9.87 12.12
C SER A 106 2.75 9.20 12.43
N THR A 107 1.77 9.33 11.53
CA THR A 107 0.50 8.61 11.61
C THR A 107 0.74 7.11 11.45
N PHE A 108 1.61 6.72 10.51
CA PHE A 108 1.98 5.32 10.31
C PHE A 108 2.65 4.72 11.56
N SER A 109 3.65 5.39 12.14
CA SER A 109 4.35 4.89 13.35
C SER A 109 3.36 4.62 14.48
N LYS A 110 2.45 5.58 14.75
CA LYS A 110 1.46 5.46 15.82
C LYS A 110 0.48 4.30 15.61
N ASN A 111 0.03 4.11 14.36
CA ASN A 111 -0.86 2.99 14.03
C ASN A 111 -0.14 1.66 14.11
N ARG A 112 1.15 1.59 13.73
CA ARG A 112 2.00 0.40 13.87
C ARG A 112 2.17 0.02 15.33
N ASP A 113 2.58 0.97 16.16
CA ASP A 113 2.79 0.70 17.58
C ASP A 113 1.48 0.25 18.23
N ARG A 114 0.37 0.95 17.95
CA ARG A 114 -0.96 0.52 18.39
C ARG A 114 -1.29 -0.90 17.94
N LEU A 115 -1.04 -1.26 16.68
CA LEU A 115 -1.33 -2.59 16.14
C LEU A 115 -0.50 -3.68 16.82
N LEU A 116 0.78 -3.43 17.10
CA LEU A 116 1.69 -4.40 17.73
C LEU A 116 1.45 -4.53 19.24
N ASP A 117 0.95 -3.47 19.87
CA ASP A 117 0.62 -3.44 21.29
C ASP A 117 -0.80 -3.97 21.60
N MET A 118 -1.57 -4.36 20.58
CA MET A 118 -2.85 -5.09 20.73
C MET A 118 -2.58 -6.49 21.26
N ARG A 119 -2.37 -6.58 22.57
CA ARG A 119 -2.22 -7.84 23.32
C ARG A 119 -3.55 -8.33 23.86
#